data_AF-A0A1B6I0H9-F1
#
_entry.id   AF-A0A1B6I0H9-F1
#
_cell.length_a   1.000
_cell.length_b   1.000
_cell.length_c   1.000
_cell.angle_alpha   90.00
_cell.angle_beta   90.00
_cell.angle_gamma   90.00
#
_symmetry.space_group_name_H-M   'P 1'
#
loop_
_entity.id
_entity.type
_entity.pdbx_description
1 polymer ?
#
loop_
_entity_poly.entity_id
_entity_poly.type
_entity_poly.pdbx_seq_one_letter_code
_entity_poly.pdbx_strand_id
1 'polypeptide(L)'
;MVDCNINAIIIKVAALGLDPTKHLGLRISEIQPYLVKMNEKYGLNICGEGGEYETFTLDCPLFKKSIVIDDYETVIHSNDAIAPVGYINFLKLRLVDKKLPEESSYLDRLVGFPVKNSLDYITDIDEDDIVDSDKGGIYVEEIQDCSDQVTVVEPERLLILKEQEPLLDKPYARTNTSGWCWLGGLVGQHDDCAEASRIALQKLCALLESENLTPCDLVRICIFVRDMNDYAAINAAYVSVLSHVNPPVRVCVEAPLRADSPVVLEAIAYKQQTEGDCRRHTMHVQGISHWAPANIGPYSQAIRVGDVIYIAGQIALIPGSM
;
A
#
# COMPACT_ATOMS: atom_id res chain seq x y z
N MET A 1 -7.13 -17.04 -11.56
CA MET A 1 -6.08 -17.38 -12.56
C MET A 1 -6.60 -18.32 -13.64
N VAL A 2 -7.09 -19.51 -13.28
CA VAL A 2 -7.61 -20.51 -14.23
C VAL A 2 -8.74 -19.94 -15.10
N ASP A 3 -9.76 -19.35 -14.48
CA ASP A 3 -10.91 -18.80 -15.21
C ASP A 3 -10.57 -17.57 -16.06
N CYS A 4 -9.50 -16.86 -15.68
CA CYS A 4 -8.95 -15.74 -16.46
C CYS A 4 -8.02 -16.21 -17.60
N ASN A 5 -7.95 -17.51 -17.84
CA ASN A 5 -7.16 -18.16 -18.89
C ASN A 5 -5.66 -17.80 -18.84
N ILE A 6 -5.13 -17.66 -17.61
CA ILE A 6 -3.69 -17.51 -17.38
C ILE A 6 -3.06 -18.91 -17.47
N ASN A 7 -2.23 -19.11 -18.50
CA ASN A 7 -1.46 -20.32 -18.68
C ASN A 7 -0.13 -20.20 -17.93
N ALA A 8 -0.13 -20.60 -16.66
CA ALA A 8 1.05 -20.67 -15.82
C ALA A 8 1.35 -22.12 -15.42
N ILE A 9 2.64 -22.44 -15.33
CA ILE A 9 3.13 -23.74 -14.88
C ILE A 9 3.85 -23.62 -13.53
N ILE A 10 3.88 -24.70 -12.77
CA ILE A 10 4.67 -24.81 -11.54
C ILE A 10 6.15 -24.94 -11.92
N ILE A 11 7.02 -24.04 -11.44
CA ILE A 11 8.46 -24.06 -11.70
C ILE A 11 9.32 -24.30 -10.47
N LYS A 12 8.74 -24.25 -9.27
CA LYS A 12 9.41 -24.64 -8.03
C LYS A 12 8.37 -25.22 -7.10
N VAL A 13 8.76 -26.20 -6.30
CA VAL A 13 7.97 -26.66 -5.15
C VAL A 13 8.88 -26.75 -3.94
N ALA A 14 8.34 -26.44 -2.77
CA ALA A 14 9.07 -26.42 -1.50
C ALA A 14 8.17 -26.74 -0.29
N ALA A 15 7.07 -27.47 -0.50
CA ALA A 15 6.08 -27.74 0.55
C ALA A 15 5.75 -29.23 0.70
N LEU A 16 5.34 -29.58 1.92
CA LEU A 16 4.79 -30.89 2.23
C LEU A 16 3.58 -31.19 1.33
N GLY A 17 3.61 -32.37 0.72
CA GLY A 17 2.58 -32.80 -0.24
C GLY A 17 2.89 -32.41 -1.68
N LEU A 18 3.92 -31.60 -1.96
CA LEU A 18 4.38 -31.37 -3.32
C LEU A 18 5.65 -32.18 -3.61
N ASP A 19 5.69 -32.81 -4.79
CA ASP A 19 6.78 -33.66 -5.24
C ASP A 19 7.36 -33.06 -6.53
N PRO A 20 8.63 -32.59 -6.52
CA PRO A 20 9.26 -32.00 -7.69
C PRO A 20 9.18 -32.89 -8.93
N THR A 21 9.24 -34.21 -8.77
CA THR A 21 9.25 -35.16 -9.89
C THR A 21 7.89 -35.33 -10.55
N LYS A 22 6.81 -34.95 -9.86
CA LYS A 22 5.43 -35.12 -10.33
C LYS A 22 4.76 -33.80 -10.68
N HIS A 23 5.12 -32.72 -9.99
CA HIS A 23 4.35 -31.49 -10.02
C HIS A 23 5.03 -30.36 -10.80
N LEU A 24 6.36 -30.39 -10.96
CA LEU A 24 7.04 -29.39 -11.79
C LEU A 24 6.59 -29.52 -13.25
N GLY A 25 6.30 -28.39 -13.87
CA GLY A 25 5.85 -28.28 -15.26
C GLY A 25 4.35 -28.46 -15.46
N LEU A 26 3.61 -28.91 -14.44
CA LEU A 26 2.14 -28.96 -14.50
C LEU A 26 1.58 -27.55 -14.55
N ARG A 27 0.50 -27.37 -15.32
CA ARG A 27 -0.25 -26.11 -15.33
C ARG A 27 -1.04 -25.96 -14.04
N ILE A 28 -1.28 -24.71 -13.64
CA ILE A 28 -2.15 -24.42 -12.50
C ILE A 28 -3.53 -25.06 -12.65
N SER A 29 -4.10 -25.03 -13.85
CA SER A 29 -5.38 -25.68 -14.16
C SER A 29 -5.38 -27.20 -13.96
N GLU A 30 -4.21 -27.85 -14.13
CA GLU A 30 -4.07 -29.30 -14.03
C GLU A 30 -3.85 -29.73 -12.57
N ILE A 31 -3.06 -28.95 -11.82
CA ILE A 31 -2.71 -29.27 -10.43
C ILE A 31 -3.72 -28.74 -9.40
N GLN A 32 -4.59 -27.79 -9.77
CA GLN A 32 -5.55 -27.16 -8.86
C GLN A 32 -6.34 -28.16 -7.98
N PRO A 33 -6.94 -29.24 -8.51
CA PRO A 33 -7.66 -30.20 -7.67
C PRO A 33 -6.77 -30.87 -6.61
N TYR A 34 -5.48 -31.06 -6.94
CA TYR A 34 -4.50 -31.60 -6.02
C TYR A 34 -4.12 -30.59 -4.94
N LEU A 35 -3.94 -29.31 -5.29
CA LEU A 35 -3.64 -28.24 -4.32
C LEU A 35 -4.76 -28.08 -3.29
N VAL A 36 -6.03 -28.13 -3.71
CA VAL A 36 -7.20 -28.12 -2.81
C VAL A 36 -7.12 -29.28 -1.81
N LYS A 37 -6.81 -30.49 -2.30
CA LYS A 37 -6.65 -31.66 -1.43
C LYS A 37 -5.47 -31.53 -0.45
N MET A 38 -4.36 -30.90 -0.86
CA MET A 38 -3.21 -30.66 0.03
C MET A 38 -3.51 -29.57 1.05
N ASN A 39 -4.31 -28.57 0.71
CA ASN A 39 -4.82 -27.58 1.66
C ASN A 39 -5.64 -28.26 2.77
N GLU A 40 -6.62 -29.08 2.41
CA GLU A 40 -7.44 -29.82 3.38
C GLU A 40 -6.62 -30.72 4.31
N LYS A 41 -5.53 -31.33 3.78
CA LYS A 41 -4.75 -32.32 4.52
C LYS A 41 -3.61 -31.74 5.34
N TYR A 42 -2.96 -30.69 4.84
CA TYR A 42 -1.70 -30.19 5.36
C TYR A 42 -1.68 -28.66 5.56
N GLY A 43 -2.77 -27.96 5.25
CA GLY A 43 -2.85 -26.50 5.37
C GLY A 43 -2.05 -25.74 4.30
N LEU A 44 -1.67 -26.40 3.19
CA LEU A 44 -0.97 -25.77 2.07
C LEU A 44 -1.78 -24.60 1.51
N ASN A 45 -1.19 -23.41 1.33
CA ASN A 45 -1.90 -22.30 0.70
C ASN A 45 -2.10 -22.59 -0.80
N ILE A 46 -3.37 -22.65 -1.22
CA ILE A 46 -3.75 -23.01 -2.61
C ILE A 46 -3.21 -21.99 -3.62
N CYS A 47 -2.99 -20.74 -3.19
CA CYS A 47 -2.44 -19.67 -4.03
C CYS A 47 -0.90 -19.65 -4.04
N GLY A 48 -0.23 -20.43 -3.20
CA GLY A 48 1.24 -20.47 -3.11
C GLY A 48 1.87 -19.25 -2.45
N GLU A 49 1.10 -18.43 -1.73
CA GLU A 49 1.58 -17.19 -1.07
C GLU A 49 2.63 -17.47 0.01
N GLY A 50 2.59 -18.64 0.64
CA GLY A 50 3.52 -19.07 1.69
C GLY A 50 4.85 -19.60 1.17
N GLY A 51 5.12 -19.49 -0.14
CA GLY A 51 6.33 -20.00 -0.78
C GLY A 51 6.28 -21.51 -1.05
N GLU A 52 5.10 -22.12 -1.02
CA GLU A 52 4.93 -23.56 -1.22
C GLU A 52 5.32 -24.01 -2.64
N TYR A 53 5.07 -23.16 -3.62
CA TYR A 53 5.47 -23.34 -5.00
C TYR A 53 5.62 -22.00 -5.71
N GLU A 54 6.39 -21.99 -6.79
CA GLU A 54 6.49 -20.82 -7.68
C GLU A 54 5.91 -21.15 -9.05
N THR A 55 5.43 -20.12 -9.74
CA THR A 55 4.85 -20.27 -11.08
C THR A 55 5.56 -19.45 -12.14
N PHE A 56 5.49 -19.91 -13.38
CA PHE A 56 5.95 -19.17 -14.54
C PHE A 56 4.83 -19.07 -15.57
N THR A 57 4.45 -17.84 -15.91
CA THR A 57 3.35 -17.57 -16.85
C THR A 57 3.86 -17.65 -18.28
N LEU A 58 3.41 -18.65 -19.02
CA LEU A 58 3.76 -18.87 -20.42
C LEU A 58 2.89 -18.04 -21.37
N ASP A 59 1.61 -17.88 -21.03
CA ASP A 59 0.69 -17.07 -21.81
C ASP A 59 -0.45 -16.52 -20.95
N CYS A 60 -0.98 -15.37 -21.34
CA CYS A 60 -2.25 -14.86 -20.84
C CYS A 60 -2.96 -14.01 -21.91
N PRO A 61 -4.26 -13.72 -21.77
CA PRO A 61 -5.00 -12.92 -22.75
C PRO A 61 -4.38 -11.54 -23.05
N LEU A 62 -3.66 -10.97 -22.08
CA LEU A 62 -3.01 -9.66 -22.21
C LEU A 62 -1.74 -9.65 -23.04
N PHE A 63 -1.10 -10.80 -23.21
CA PHE A 63 0.16 -10.87 -23.92
C PHE A 63 -0.05 -10.77 -25.44
N LYS A 64 0.92 -10.16 -26.13
CA LYS A 64 0.99 -10.14 -27.61
C LYS A 64 1.77 -11.34 -28.16
N LYS A 65 2.67 -11.89 -27.35
CA LYS A 65 3.47 -13.07 -27.64
C LYS A 65 3.35 -14.05 -26.49
N SER A 66 3.34 -15.35 -26.77
CA SER A 66 3.47 -16.39 -25.77
C SER A 66 4.91 -16.85 -25.67
N ILE A 67 5.28 -17.39 -24.51
CA ILE A 67 6.56 -18.03 -24.28
C ILE A 67 6.37 -19.54 -24.49
N VAL A 68 7.24 -20.12 -25.31
CA VAL A 68 7.34 -21.57 -25.47
C VAL A 68 8.65 -22.04 -24.87
N ILE A 69 8.58 -23.05 -24.02
CA ILE A 69 9.73 -23.73 -23.47
C ILE A 69 10.17 -24.77 -24.51
N ASP A 70 11.36 -24.59 -25.06
CA ASP A 70 11.96 -25.55 -25.99
C ASP A 70 12.79 -26.59 -25.25
N ASP A 71 13.46 -26.18 -24.16
CA ASP A 71 14.31 -27.07 -23.38
C ASP A 71 14.43 -26.59 -21.93
N TYR A 72 14.44 -27.54 -21.00
CA TYR A 72 14.59 -27.30 -19.57
C TYR A 72 15.08 -28.56 -18.85
N GLU A 73 15.70 -28.37 -17.71
CA GLU A 73 16.07 -29.45 -16.79
C GLU A 73 15.42 -29.25 -15.42
N THR A 74 15.25 -30.34 -14.68
CA THR A 74 14.76 -30.30 -13.30
C THR A 74 15.94 -30.42 -12.34
N VAL A 75 16.06 -29.45 -11.44
CA VAL A 75 17.07 -29.43 -10.39
C VAL A 75 16.42 -29.77 -9.06
N ILE A 76 16.89 -30.84 -8.42
CA ILE A 76 16.50 -31.19 -7.06
C ILE A 76 17.47 -30.50 -6.10
N HIS A 77 16.96 -29.53 -5.35
CA HIS A 77 17.76 -28.75 -4.39
C HIS A 77 17.87 -29.46 -3.04
N SER A 78 16.76 -30.00 -2.53
CA SER A 78 16.73 -30.88 -1.38
C SER A 78 15.77 -32.03 -1.64
N ASN A 79 16.20 -33.26 -1.36
CA ASN A 79 15.36 -34.45 -1.52
C ASN A 79 14.88 -34.98 -0.16
N ASP A 80 14.34 -34.08 0.67
CA ASP A 80 13.77 -34.44 1.96
C ASP A 80 12.56 -35.36 1.81
N ALA A 81 12.44 -36.35 2.69
CA ALA A 81 11.33 -37.30 2.68
C ALA A 81 9.97 -36.67 2.99
N ILE A 82 9.97 -35.45 3.54
CA ILE A 82 8.78 -34.74 4.04
C ILE A 82 8.40 -33.59 3.09
N ALA A 83 9.36 -32.72 2.75
CA ALA A 83 9.14 -31.55 1.90
C ALA A 83 10.28 -31.41 0.89
N PRO A 84 10.29 -32.22 -0.19
CA PRO A 84 11.34 -32.13 -1.19
C PRO A 84 11.26 -30.79 -1.94
N VAL A 85 12.42 -30.19 -2.15
CA VAL A 85 12.58 -28.91 -2.83
C VAL A 85 13.21 -29.13 -4.19
N GLY A 86 12.55 -28.68 -5.25
CA GLY A 86 13.08 -28.73 -6.60
C GLY A 86 12.49 -27.65 -7.49
N TYR A 87 13.19 -27.34 -8.58
CA TYR A 87 12.80 -26.30 -9.51
C TYR A 87 13.17 -26.65 -10.95
N ILE A 88 12.53 -25.96 -11.89
CA ILE A 88 12.85 -26.00 -13.32
C ILE A 88 13.93 -24.96 -13.62
N ASN A 89 15.00 -25.41 -14.27
CA ASN A 89 16.01 -24.55 -14.88
C ASN A 89 15.77 -24.51 -16.40
N PHE A 90 15.32 -23.37 -16.93
CA PHE A 90 15.06 -23.21 -18.35
C PHE A 90 16.37 -23.08 -19.14
N LEU A 91 16.59 -24.00 -20.07
CA LEU A 91 17.77 -23.98 -20.95
C LEU A 91 17.51 -23.19 -22.23
N LYS A 92 16.28 -23.28 -22.75
CA LYS A 92 15.88 -22.59 -23.98
C LYS A 92 14.40 -22.21 -23.98
N LEU A 93 14.16 -20.92 -24.21
CA LEU A 93 12.84 -20.34 -24.37
C LEU A 93 12.77 -19.62 -25.72
N ARG A 94 11.58 -19.58 -26.32
CA ARG A 94 11.30 -18.76 -27.49
C ARG A 94 9.99 -18.00 -27.35
N LEU A 95 9.91 -16.85 -28.00
CA LEU A 95 8.69 -16.08 -28.10
C LEU A 95 7.96 -16.41 -29.40
N VAL A 96 6.64 -16.56 -29.31
CA VAL A 96 5.77 -16.82 -30.46
C VAL A 96 4.70 -15.74 -30.53
N ASP A 97 4.58 -15.07 -31.67
CA ASP A 97 3.54 -14.08 -31.89
C ASP A 97 2.15 -14.73 -31.86
N LYS A 98 1.22 -14.13 -31.11
CA LYS A 98 -0.17 -14.57 -31.05
C LYS A 98 -0.92 -14.04 -32.26
N LYS A 99 -1.85 -14.84 -32.79
CA LYS A 99 -2.80 -14.40 -33.80
C LYS A 99 -3.86 -13.52 -33.14
N LEU A 100 -3.56 -12.24 -33.00
CA LEU A 100 -4.49 -11.23 -32.49
C LEU A 100 -5.18 -10.52 -33.66
N PRO A 101 -6.44 -10.08 -33.50
CA PRO A 101 -7.07 -9.18 -34.47
C PRO A 101 -6.23 -7.90 -34.63
N GLU A 102 -6.10 -7.42 -35.87
CA GLU A 102 -5.50 -6.10 -36.11
C GLU A 102 -6.32 -5.04 -35.33
N GLU A 103 -5.63 -4.20 -34.57
CA GLU A 103 -6.19 -3.15 -33.69
C GLU A 103 -6.91 -3.58 -32.40
N SER A 104 -6.75 -4.82 -31.90
CA SER A 104 -7.32 -5.16 -30.58
C SER A 104 -6.62 -4.39 -29.45
N SER A 105 -7.37 -3.60 -28.68
CA SER A 105 -6.85 -2.95 -27.47
C SER A 105 -6.57 -3.95 -26.34
N TYR A 106 -5.99 -3.49 -25.23
CA TYR A 106 -5.89 -4.31 -24.00
C TYR A 106 -7.27 -4.71 -23.48
N LEU A 107 -8.24 -3.79 -23.50
CA LEU A 107 -9.58 -4.02 -22.97
C LEU A 107 -10.34 -5.03 -23.82
N ASP A 108 -10.22 -4.94 -25.15
CA ASP A 108 -10.88 -5.89 -26.08
C ASP A 108 -10.43 -7.33 -25.84
N ARG A 109 -9.17 -7.51 -25.41
CA ARG A 109 -8.60 -8.84 -25.10
C ARG A 109 -9.02 -9.39 -23.75
N LEU A 110 -9.59 -8.55 -22.89
CA LEU A 110 -10.17 -8.96 -21.60
C LEU A 110 -11.67 -9.23 -21.67
N VAL A 111 -12.34 -8.81 -22.74
CA VAL A 111 -13.78 -9.05 -22.92
C VAL A 111 -14.08 -10.55 -22.84
N GLY A 112 -15.00 -10.92 -21.95
CA GLY A 112 -15.42 -12.31 -21.75
C GLY A 112 -14.61 -13.10 -20.72
N PHE A 113 -13.56 -12.51 -20.14
CA PHE A 113 -12.88 -13.10 -18.98
C PHE A 113 -13.41 -12.50 -17.68
N PRO A 114 -13.54 -13.30 -16.61
CA PRO A 114 -13.96 -12.82 -15.29
C PRO A 114 -12.81 -12.06 -14.64
N VAL A 115 -12.59 -10.82 -15.06
CA VAL A 115 -11.66 -9.89 -14.44
C VAL A 115 -12.46 -8.98 -13.54
N LYS A 116 -12.17 -9.02 -12.24
CA LYS A 116 -12.79 -8.12 -11.27
C LYS A 116 -12.41 -6.67 -11.61
N ASN A 117 -13.41 -5.81 -11.74
CA ASN A 117 -13.23 -4.37 -11.83
C ASN A 117 -13.18 -3.76 -10.42
N SER A 118 -12.82 -2.49 -10.30
CA SER A 118 -12.68 -1.81 -9.00
C SER A 118 -13.94 -1.86 -8.13
N LEU A 119 -15.14 -1.94 -8.72
CA LEU A 119 -16.41 -2.04 -8.00
C LEU A 119 -16.66 -3.44 -7.44
N ASP A 120 -16.13 -4.49 -8.08
CA ASP A 120 -16.31 -5.88 -7.62
C ASP A 120 -15.58 -6.13 -6.28
N TYR A 121 -14.52 -5.37 -6.01
CA TYR A 121 -13.81 -5.41 -4.72
C TYR A 121 -14.52 -4.65 -3.59
N ILE A 122 -15.52 -3.82 -3.91
CA ILE A 122 -16.32 -3.11 -2.91
C ILE A 122 -17.36 -4.06 -2.28
N THR A 123 -17.81 -5.07 -3.03
CA THR A 123 -18.83 -6.03 -2.61
C THR A 123 -18.28 -7.27 -1.91
N ASP A 124 -16.99 -7.59 -2.10
CA ASP A 124 -16.32 -8.77 -1.50
C ASP A 124 -15.69 -8.48 -0.12
N ILE A 125 -16.00 -7.33 0.50
CA ILE A 125 -15.68 -7.10 1.91
C ILE A 125 -16.72 -7.86 2.71
N ASP A 126 -16.45 -9.13 3.03
CA ASP A 126 -17.22 -9.87 4.02
C ASP A 126 -17.10 -9.12 5.37
N GLU A 127 -18.22 -8.92 6.08
CA GLU A 127 -18.26 -8.24 7.38
C GLU A 127 -17.31 -8.89 8.41
N ASP A 128 -16.93 -10.15 8.21
CA ASP A 128 -16.07 -10.94 9.08
C ASP A 128 -14.57 -10.59 8.98
N ASP A 129 -14.12 -9.92 7.89
CA ASP A 129 -12.73 -9.43 7.76
C ASP A 129 -12.51 -8.09 8.49
N ILE A 130 -13.56 -7.53 9.11
CA ILE A 130 -13.49 -6.34 9.96
C ILE A 130 -13.19 -6.77 11.39
N VAL A 131 -11.90 -6.96 11.70
CA VAL A 131 -11.48 -7.19 13.08
C VAL A 131 -11.42 -5.85 13.82
N ASP A 132 -12.37 -5.64 14.73
CA ASP A 132 -12.41 -4.47 15.62
C ASP A 132 -11.17 -4.51 16.55
N SER A 133 -10.14 -3.74 16.23
CA SER A 133 -8.85 -3.76 16.94
C SER A 133 -8.88 -2.98 18.26
N ASP A 134 -9.95 -3.10 19.04
CA ASP A 134 -10.12 -2.39 20.31
C ASP A 134 -9.38 -3.05 21.49
N LYS A 135 -8.57 -4.08 21.25
CA LYS A 135 -7.81 -4.77 22.31
C LYS A 135 -6.42 -5.19 21.86
N GLY A 136 -5.45 -4.30 21.99
CA GLY A 136 -4.04 -4.68 21.98
C GLY A 136 -3.12 -3.48 21.87
N GLY A 137 -2.45 -3.13 22.98
CA GLY A 137 -1.36 -2.16 22.95
C GLY A 137 -0.20 -2.69 22.10
N ILE A 138 0.23 -1.90 21.12
CA ILE A 138 1.38 -2.23 20.27
C ILE A 138 2.63 -1.67 20.92
N TYR A 139 3.57 -2.58 21.24
CA TYR A 139 4.93 -2.24 21.64
C TYR A 139 5.74 -1.89 20.39
N VAL A 140 6.45 -0.76 20.44
CA VAL A 140 7.35 -0.30 19.39
C VAL A 140 8.76 -0.77 19.76
N GLU A 141 9.33 -1.72 19.02
CA GLU A 141 10.77 -2.00 19.08
C GLU A 141 11.46 -1.30 17.90
N GLU A 142 12.52 -0.54 18.22
CA GLU A 142 13.39 0.11 17.26
C GLU A 142 14.19 -0.96 16.48
N ILE A 143 13.98 -1.06 15.18
CA ILE A 143 14.79 -1.92 14.30
C ILE A 143 15.93 -1.07 13.72
N GLN A 144 17.14 -1.59 13.89
CA GLN A 144 18.39 -0.99 13.48
C GLN A 144 18.66 -1.24 12.00
N ASP A 145 18.94 -0.14 11.30
CA ASP A 145 19.13 -0.01 9.85
C ASP A 145 20.36 -0.79 9.35
N CYS A 146 20.21 -1.57 8.27
CA CYS A 146 21.29 -2.28 7.57
C CYS A 146 21.31 -1.84 6.11
N SER A 147 21.90 -0.67 5.87
CA SER A 147 22.11 -0.14 4.53
C SER A 147 23.38 -0.72 3.90
N ASP A 148 23.20 -1.67 2.99
CA ASP A 148 24.18 -1.98 1.96
C ASP A 148 23.93 -1.16 0.68
N GLN A 149 25.03 -0.77 0.06
CA GLN A 149 25.17 0.37 -0.85
C GLN A 149 24.35 0.26 -2.15
N VAL A 150 23.26 1.03 -2.23
CA VAL A 150 22.67 1.47 -3.50
C VAL A 150 23.03 2.94 -3.67
N THR A 151 23.77 3.28 -4.72
CA THR A 151 24.03 4.66 -5.11
C THR A 151 22.73 5.27 -5.64
N VAL A 152 21.92 5.81 -4.73
CA VAL A 152 20.77 6.64 -5.07
C VAL A 152 21.32 7.92 -5.67
N VAL A 153 21.02 8.17 -6.96
CA VAL A 153 21.23 9.50 -7.54
C VAL A 153 20.27 10.42 -6.80
N GLU A 154 20.79 11.25 -5.89
CA GLU A 154 19.98 12.24 -5.19
C GLU A 154 19.25 13.09 -6.24
N PRO A 155 17.91 13.14 -6.23
CA PRO A 155 17.18 14.02 -7.12
C PRO A 155 17.68 15.45 -6.90
N GLU A 156 17.93 16.18 -7.99
CA GLU A 156 18.35 17.58 -7.89
C GLU A 156 17.34 18.35 -7.02
N ARG A 157 17.84 19.01 -5.97
CA ARG A 157 17.02 19.80 -5.05
C ARG A 157 16.12 20.76 -5.80
N LEU A 158 14.91 21.00 -5.29
CA LEU A 158 14.00 21.99 -5.87
C LEU A 158 14.72 23.35 -5.97
N LEU A 159 14.97 23.78 -7.21
CA LEU A 159 15.54 25.10 -7.49
C LEU A 159 14.49 26.17 -7.20
N ILE A 160 14.60 26.83 -6.06
CA ILE A 160 13.77 27.99 -5.73
C ILE A 160 14.26 29.19 -6.55
N LEU A 161 13.64 29.41 -7.72
CA LEU A 161 14.01 30.49 -8.64
C LEU A 161 13.62 31.88 -8.14
N LYS A 162 12.61 31.95 -7.27
CA LYS A 162 12.10 33.19 -6.66
C LYS A 162 11.46 32.87 -5.32
N GLU A 163 11.73 33.70 -4.32
CA GLU A 163 11.06 33.59 -3.03
C GLU A 163 9.57 33.92 -3.19
N GLN A 164 8.70 33.05 -2.67
CA GLN A 164 7.26 33.25 -2.77
C GLN A 164 6.80 34.45 -1.93
N GLU A 165 5.68 35.05 -2.33
CA GLU A 165 4.99 36.06 -1.51
C GLU A 165 4.61 35.45 -0.15
N PRO A 166 4.54 36.26 0.93
CA PRO A 166 4.16 35.78 2.25
C PRO A 166 2.82 35.05 2.20
N LEU A 167 2.79 33.81 2.69
CA LEU A 167 1.56 33.05 2.82
C LEU A 167 0.65 33.73 3.86
N LEU A 168 -0.63 33.79 3.56
CA LEU A 168 -1.61 34.36 4.48
C LEU A 168 -1.81 33.40 5.66
N ASP A 169 -1.17 33.71 6.78
CA ASP A 169 -1.31 33.00 8.05
C ASP A 169 -2.61 33.40 8.76
N LYS A 170 -3.73 32.95 8.18
CA LYS A 170 -5.07 33.20 8.70
C LYS A 170 -5.81 31.88 8.80
N PRO A 171 -5.71 31.19 9.95
CA PRO A 171 -6.45 29.97 10.21
C PRO A 171 -7.95 30.17 9.95
N TYR A 172 -8.56 29.22 9.24
CA TYR A 172 -9.99 29.23 8.99
C TYR A 172 -10.56 27.82 9.03
N ALA A 173 -11.77 27.71 9.56
CA ALA A 173 -12.61 26.53 9.46
C ALA A 173 -13.86 26.82 8.65
N ARG A 174 -14.38 25.79 7.98
CA ARG A 174 -15.70 25.79 7.36
C ARG A 174 -16.34 24.44 7.67
N THR A 175 -17.53 24.48 8.26
CA THR A 175 -18.28 23.28 8.63
C THR A 175 -19.59 23.23 7.82
N ASN A 176 -20.00 22.05 7.38
CA ASN A 176 -21.30 21.84 6.73
C ASN A 176 -22.30 21.14 7.66
N THR A 177 -23.57 21.08 7.22
CA THR A 177 -24.65 20.43 7.97
C THR A 177 -24.51 18.92 8.07
N SER A 178 -23.69 18.30 7.22
CA SER A 178 -23.41 16.87 7.25
C SER A 178 -22.30 16.49 8.24
N GLY A 179 -21.70 17.45 8.94
CA GLY A 179 -20.66 17.18 9.96
C GLY A 179 -19.22 17.23 9.45
N TRP A 180 -19.00 17.59 8.19
CA TRP A 180 -17.66 17.80 7.64
C TRP A 180 -17.12 19.18 8.02
N CYS A 181 -15.85 19.23 8.38
CA CYS A 181 -15.11 20.47 8.64
C CYS A 181 -13.80 20.51 7.84
N TRP A 182 -13.60 21.61 7.10
CA TRP A 182 -12.37 21.89 6.36
C TRP A 182 -11.57 22.95 7.09
N LEU A 183 -10.30 22.65 7.38
CA LEU A 183 -9.38 23.48 8.13
C LEU A 183 -8.19 23.84 7.25
N GLY A 184 -7.86 25.13 7.16
CA GLY A 184 -6.76 25.61 6.34
C GLY A 184 -6.17 26.92 6.84
N GLY A 185 -5.17 27.42 6.13
CA GLY A 185 -4.44 28.65 6.52
C GLY A 185 -3.57 28.46 7.77
N LEU A 186 -3.10 27.23 8.01
CA LEU A 186 -2.31 26.85 9.18
C LEU A 186 -0.82 26.92 8.81
N VAL A 187 -0.20 28.08 9.01
CA VAL A 187 1.21 28.30 8.64
C VAL A 187 2.10 28.23 9.87
N GLY A 188 3.16 27.42 9.81
CA GLY A 188 4.21 27.38 10.82
C GLY A 188 5.24 28.47 10.57
N GLN A 189 5.05 29.67 11.12
CA GLN A 189 5.97 30.78 10.93
C GLN A 189 7.10 30.75 11.97
N HIS A 190 8.25 30.18 11.59
CA HIS A 190 9.47 30.14 12.40
C HIS A 190 10.66 29.69 11.55
N ASP A 191 11.88 30.12 11.90
CA ASP A 191 13.11 29.73 11.18
C ASP A 191 13.51 28.26 11.43
N ASP A 192 13.26 27.76 12.66
CA ASP A 192 13.42 26.35 13.02
C ASP A 192 12.19 25.52 12.61
N CYS A 193 12.43 24.44 11.86
CA CYS A 193 11.38 23.60 11.28
C CYS A 193 10.59 22.80 12.33
N ALA A 194 11.23 22.37 13.43
CA ALA A 194 10.55 21.66 14.50
C ALA A 194 9.55 22.60 15.21
N GLU A 195 9.97 23.82 15.50
CA GLU A 195 9.12 24.82 16.13
C GLU A 195 8.02 25.33 15.19
N ALA A 196 8.34 25.54 13.90
CA ALA A 196 7.34 25.83 12.87
C ALA A 196 6.25 24.76 12.83
N SER A 197 6.64 23.48 12.90
CA SER A 197 5.70 22.35 12.95
C SER A 197 4.81 22.40 14.19
N ARG A 198 5.37 22.68 15.38
CA ARG A 198 4.60 22.84 16.62
C ARG A 198 3.60 23.98 16.53
N ILE A 199 4.01 25.14 16.01
CA ILE A 199 3.14 26.31 15.84
C ILE A 199 1.96 25.97 14.91
N ALA A 200 2.23 25.32 13.78
CA ALA A 200 1.18 24.93 12.84
C ALA A 200 0.19 23.93 13.46
N LEU A 201 0.69 22.93 14.20
CA LEU A 201 -0.13 21.93 14.90
C LEU A 201 -0.93 22.53 16.06
N GLN A 202 -0.36 23.48 16.82
CA GLN A 202 -1.09 24.21 17.85
C GLN A 202 -2.27 25.00 17.28
N LYS A 203 -2.07 25.66 16.13
CA LYS A 203 -3.15 26.34 15.39
C LYS A 203 -4.23 25.35 14.95
N LEU A 204 -3.83 24.17 14.48
CA LEU A 204 -4.78 23.10 14.12
C LEU A 204 -5.64 22.69 15.33
N CYS A 205 -5.01 22.40 16.47
CA CYS A 205 -5.74 22.02 17.69
C CYS A 205 -6.69 23.11 18.16
N ALA A 206 -6.24 24.37 18.20
CA ALA A 206 -7.08 25.50 18.57
C ALA A 206 -8.28 25.67 17.63
N LEU A 207 -8.09 25.43 16.33
CA LEU A 207 -9.16 25.53 15.34
C LEU A 207 -10.16 24.38 15.47
N LEU A 208 -9.69 23.16 15.74
CA LEU A 208 -10.55 22.01 16.04
C LEU A 208 -11.41 22.28 17.28
N GLU A 209 -10.80 22.77 18.37
CA GLU A 209 -11.51 23.12 19.60
C GLU A 209 -12.59 24.19 19.35
N SER A 210 -12.29 25.20 18.52
CA SER A 210 -13.26 26.25 18.17
C SER A 210 -14.50 25.73 17.43
N GLU A 211 -14.37 24.60 16.73
CA GLU A 211 -15.46 23.91 16.01
C GLU A 211 -16.05 22.74 16.82
N ASN A 212 -15.70 22.61 18.11
CA ASN A 212 -16.10 21.50 18.99
C ASN A 212 -15.69 20.11 18.46
N LEU A 213 -14.49 20.05 17.88
CA LEU A 213 -13.83 18.87 17.35
C LEU A 213 -12.58 18.54 18.18
N THR A 214 -12.09 17.32 18.03
CA THR A 214 -10.87 16.81 18.64
C THR A 214 -9.93 16.26 17.56
N PRO A 215 -8.64 16.02 17.87
CA PRO A 215 -7.74 15.36 16.93
C PRO A 215 -8.25 14.01 16.43
N CYS A 216 -9.04 13.29 17.25
CA CYS A 216 -9.67 12.03 16.89
C CYS A 216 -10.77 12.17 15.82
N ASP A 217 -11.27 13.37 15.55
CA ASP A 217 -12.27 13.62 14.50
C ASP A 217 -11.60 13.90 13.13
N LEU A 218 -10.27 13.97 13.07
CA LEU A 218 -9.54 14.18 11.83
C LEU A 218 -9.66 12.97 10.89
N VAL A 219 -9.95 13.26 9.63
CA VAL A 219 -10.03 12.30 8.53
C VAL A 219 -8.76 12.36 7.67
N ARG A 220 -8.29 13.57 7.37
CA ARG A 220 -7.11 13.78 6.53
C ARG A 220 -6.30 14.96 7.04
N ILE A 221 -4.98 14.83 6.95
CA ILE A 221 -4.04 15.93 7.10
C ILE A 221 -3.05 15.95 5.93
N CYS A 222 -2.81 17.14 5.38
CA CYS A 222 -1.82 17.40 4.35
C CYS A 222 -0.77 18.35 4.91
N ILE A 223 0.49 17.95 4.81
CA ILE A 223 1.65 18.67 5.33
C ILE A 223 2.51 19.05 4.14
N PHE A 224 2.67 20.34 3.91
CA PHE A 224 3.63 20.87 2.94
C PHE A 224 4.86 21.29 3.72
N VAL A 225 6.01 20.80 3.30
CA VAL A 225 7.31 21.07 3.93
C VAL A 225 8.24 21.72 2.93
N ARG A 226 9.12 22.60 3.39
CA ARG A 226 10.07 23.28 2.51
C ARG A 226 11.19 22.36 2.01
N ASP A 227 11.70 21.54 2.91
CA ASP A 227 12.84 20.64 2.68
C ASP A 227 12.54 19.31 3.37
N MET A 228 12.55 18.21 2.60
CA MET A 228 12.27 16.88 3.12
C MET A 228 13.39 16.36 4.05
N ASN A 229 14.58 16.97 4.05
CA ASN A 229 15.63 16.65 5.02
C ASN A 229 15.21 16.94 6.47
N ASP A 230 14.27 17.87 6.67
CA ASP A 230 13.74 18.21 8.00
C ASP A 230 12.62 17.24 8.46
N TYR A 231 12.28 16.23 7.66
CA TYR A 231 11.14 15.34 7.92
C TYR A 231 11.20 14.69 9.30
N ALA A 232 12.38 14.29 9.79
CA ALA A 232 12.51 13.67 11.11
C ALA A 232 12.01 14.60 12.24
N ALA A 233 12.37 15.88 12.18
CA ALA A 233 11.95 16.88 13.16
C ALA A 233 10.44 17.16 13.07
N ILE A 234 9.91 17.28 11.85
CA ILE A 234 8.47 17.46 11.58
C ILE A 234 7.67 16.26 12.10
N ASN A 235 8.14 15.04 11.83
CA ASN A 235 7.48 13.81 12.26
C ASN A 235 7.45 13.68 13.78
N ALA A 236 8.50 14.09 14.50
CA ALA A 236 8.51 14.10 15.95
C ALA A 236 7.45 15.05 16.53
N ALA A 237 7.29 16.25 15.96
CA ALA A 237 6.25 17.20 16.35
C ALA A 237 4.84 16.67 16.00
N TYR A 238 4.69 16.02 14.85
CA TYR A 238 3.44 15.40 14.43
C TYR A 238 3.01 14.27 15.39
N VAL A 239 3.93 13.38 15.76
CA VAL A 239 3.67 12.23 16.65
C VAL A 239 3.22 12.71 18.03
N SER A 240 3.77 13.81 18.55
CA SER A 240 3.37 14.32 19.88
C SER A 240 1.90 14.78 19.96
N VAL A 241 1.26 15.05 18.82
CA VAL A 241 -0.14 15.53 18.75
C VAL A 241 -1.09 14.45 18.23
N LEU A 242 -0.65 13.65 17.24
CA LEU A 242 -1.52 12.78 16.45
C LEU A 242 -1.27 11.28 16.68
N SER A 243 -0.53 10.90 17.72
CA SER A 243 -0.34 9.50 18.15
C SER A 243 -1.50 8.95 18.97
N HIS A 244 -2.70 8.93 18.39
CA HIS A 244 -3.88 8.31 18.99
C HIS A 244 -4.37 7.13 18.14
N VAL A 245 -5.29 6.34 18.70
CA VAL A 245 -5.92 5.22 17.97
C VAL A 245 -6.68 5.79 16.76
N ASN A 246 -6.47 5.19 15.60
CA ASN A 246 -7.09 5.62 14.33
C ASN A 246 -6.76 7.07 13.94
N PRO A 247 -5.47 7.42 13.77
CA PRO A 247 -5.04 8.75 13.36
C PRO A 247 -5.52 9.09 11.93
N PRO A 248 -5.52 10.35 11.49
CA PRO A 248 -5.94 10.71 10.13
C PRO A 248 -5.07 10.08 9.05
N VAL A 249 -5.57 10.03 7.82
CA VAL A 249 -4.69 9.78 6.67
C VAL A 249 -3.75 10.96 6.49
N ARG A 250 -2.49 10.68 6.14
CA ARG A 250 -1.45 11.71 6.02
C ARG A 250 -0.90 11.78 4.60
N VAL A 251 -0.77 12.99 4.10
CA VAL A 251 0.04 13.33 2.92
C VAL A 251 1.11 14.31 3.38
N CYS A 252 2.38 14.03 3.10
CA CYS A 252 3.50 14.92 3.37
C CYS A 252 4.31 15.08 2.10
N VAL A 253 4.46 16.31 1.60
CA VAL A 253 5.14 16.59 0.33
C VAL A 253 6.01 17.84 0.43
N GLU A 254 7.14 17.82 -0.27
CA GLU A 254 8.00 19.00 -0.40
C GLU A 254 7.36 20.02 -1.35
N ALA A 255 7.39 21.29 -0.96
CA ALA A 255 6.89 22.40 -1.74
C ALA A 255 7.84 23.60 -1.62
N PRO A 256 7.92 24.50 -2.62
CA PRO A 256 8.82 25.66 -2.60
C PRO A 256 8.30 26.76 -1.65
N LEU A 257 8.31 26.48 -0.35
CA LEU A 257 7.89 27.39 0.72
C LEU A 257 8.99 28.40 1.08
N ARG A 258 8.60 29.46 1.77
CA ARG A 258 9.54 30.48 2.26
C ARG A 258 10.33 29.98 3.46
N ALA A 259 11.51 30.56 3.68
CA ALA A 259 12.39 30.16 4.79
C ALA A 259 11.78 30.43 6.16
N ASP A 260 11.01 31.52 6.29
CA ASP A 260 10.32 31.93 7.53
C ASP A 260 9.02 31.16 7.79
N SER A 261 8.58 30.34 6.84
CA SER A 261 7.35 29.55 6.92
C SER A 261 7.56 28.16 6.29
N PRO A 262 8.44 27.34 6.88
CA PRO A 262 8.88 26.09 6.27
C PRO A 262 7.83 24.97 6.31
N VAL A 263 6.71 25.18 7.01
CA VAL A 263 5.64 24.19 7.18
C VAL A 263 4.27 24.82 6.99
N VAL A 264 3.40 24.18 6.20
CA VAL A 264 1.99 24.56 6.02
C VAL A 264 1.13 23.32 6.17
N LEU A 265 0.01 23.45 6.90
CA LEU A 265 -0.93 22.37 7.14
C LEU A 265 -2.31 22.66 6.54
N GLU A 266 -2.95 21.61 6.07
CA GLU A 266 -4.38 21.58 5.77
C GLU A 266 -4.97 20.30 6.35
N ALA A 267 -6.22 20.37 6.83
CA ALA A 267 -6.86 19.23 7.43
C ALA A 267 -8.35 19.17 7.11
N ILE A 268 -8.89 17.95 7.17
CA ILE A 268 -10.31 17.66 7.04
C ILE A 268 -10.70 16.82 8.24
N ALA A 269 -11.76 17.23 8.92
CA ALA A 269 -12.37 16.52 10.04
C ALA A 269 -13.81 16.15 9.73
N TYR A 270 -14.32 15.15 10.42
CA TYR A 270 -15.71 14.73 10.34
C TYR A 270 -16.21 14.30 11.72
N LYS A 271 -17.33 14.87 12.13
CA LYS A 271 -18.04 14.49 13.35
C LYS A 271 -19.51 14.28 13.03
N GLN A 272 -19.99 13.08 13.30
CA GLN A 272 -21.37 12.70 13.04
C GLN A 272 -22.36 13.60 13.79
N GLN A 273 -23.30 14.20 13.06
CA GLN A 273 -24.31 15.13 13.62
C GLN A 273 -25.72 14.53 13.71
N THR A 274 -26.02 13.48 12.95
CA THR A 274 -27.37 12.88 12.85
C THR A 274 -27.36 11.38 13.15
N GLU A 275 -28.49 10.86 13.64
CA GLU A 275 -28.74 9.43 13.79
C GLU A 275 -28.82 8.78 12.39
N GLY A 276 -27.72 8.20 11.94
CA GLY A 276 -27.56 7.51 10.66
C GLY A 276 -26.21 6.82 10.59
N ASP A 277 -26.04 5.81 9.74
CA ASP A 277 -24.82 4.98 9.70
C ASP A 277 -23.71 5.59 8.83
N CYS A 278 -23.32 6.83 9.12
CA CYS A 278 -22.17 7.50 8.48
C CYS A 278 -21.00 7.60 9.46
N ARG A 279 -20.59 6.46 10.04
CA ARG A 279 -19.45 6.39 10.95
C ARG A 279 -18.12 6.50 10.21
N ARG A 280 -17.09 6.99 10.91
CA ARG A 280 -15.72 7.02 10.41
C ARG A 280 -15.13 5.61 10.51
N HIS A 281 -14.81 5.02 9.37
CA HIS A 281 -14.09 3.75 9.28
C HIS A 281 -12.63 4.02 8.97
N THR A 282 -11.74 3.41 9.74
CA THR A 282 -10.30 3.56 9.57
C THR A 282 -9.71 2.22 9.14
N MET A 283 -8.98 2.22 8.03
CA MET A 283 -8.30 1.03 7.53
C MET A 283 -6.83 1.11 7.89
N HIS A 284 -6.37 0.10 8.62
CA HIS A 284 -4.96 -0.20 8.79
C HIS A 284 -4.63 -1.39 7.92
N VAL A 285 -3.69 -1.22 6.99
CA VAL A 285 -3.15 -2.38 6.28
C VAL A 285 -2.28 -3.15 7.28
N GLN A 286 -2.23 -4.47 7.20
CA GLN A 286 -1.19 -5.24 7.87
C GLN A 286 -0.46 -6.01 6.79
N GLY A 287 0.86 -5.82 6.72
CA GLY A 287 1.70 -6.63 5.86
C GLY A 287 1.66 -8.08 6.34
N ILE A 288 1.10 -8.98 5.54
CA ILE A 288 1.16 -10.44 5.78
C ILE A 288 2.56 -10.97 5.40
N SER A 289 3.23 -10.27 4.49
CA SER A 289 4.57 -10.57 4.02
C SER A 289 5.63 -10.10 5.02
N HIS A 290 6.34 -11.05 5.63
CA HIS A 290 7.47 -10.79 6.55
C HIS A 290 8.60 -9.92 5.96
N TRP A 291 8.68 -9.85 4.62
CA TRP A 291 9.66 -9.04 3.87
C TRP A 291 9.13 -7.66 3.49
N ALA A 292 7.82 -7.41 3.64
CA ALA A 292 7.23 -6.11 3.40
C ALA A 292 7.26 -5.33 4.72
N PRO A 293 7.86 -4.14 4.76
CA PRO A 293 7.89 -3.31 5.95
C PRO A 293 6.47 -3.08 6.46
N ALA A 294 6.24 -3.37 7.73
CA ALA A 294 4.97 -3.07 8.35
C ALA A 294 4.71 -1.55 8.25
N ASN A 295 3.50 -1.20 7.88
CA ASN A 295 3.04 0.18 7.72
C ASN A 295 2.79 0.82 9.10
N ILE A 296 3.86 0.97 9.89
CA ILE A 296 3.87 1.51 11.26
C ILE A 296 4.14 3.02 11.22
N GLY A 297 3.47 3.72 10.30
CA GLY A 297 3.46 5.18 10.32
C GLY A 297 2.43 5.70 11.33
N PRO A 298 2.61 6.89 11.94
CA PRO A 298 1.62 7.50 12.83
C PRO A 298 0.41 8.06 12.03
N TYR A 299 -0.11 7.31 11.06
CA TYR A 299 -1.19 7.71 10.17
C TYR A 299 -1.93 6.47 9.67
N SER A 300 -3.18 6.65 9.25
CA SER A 300 -3.99 5.56 8.68
C SER A 300 -3.88 5.51 7.16
N GLN A 301 -3.93 4.32 6.55
CA GLN A 301 -3.77 4.18 5.09
C GLN A 301 -5.00 4.65 4.33
N ALA A 302 -6.18 4.39 4.87
CA ALA A 302 -7.42 4.95 4.36
C ALA A 302 -8.41 5.27 5.48
N ILE A 303 -9.23 6.28 5.27
CA ILE A 303 -10.40 6.58 6.11
C ILE A 303 -11.62 6.76 5.21
N ARG A 304 -12.69 6.02 5.52
CA ARG A 304 -13.99 6.08 4.85
C ARG A 304 -15.02 6.75 5.76
N VAL A 305 -15.80 7.66 5.20
CA VAL A 305 -16.99 8.24 5.82
C VAL A 305 -18.12 8.25 4.79
N GLY A 306 -19.15 7.43 5.01
CA GLY A 306 -20.19 7.20 4.00
C GLY A 306 -19.61 6.67 2.70
N ASP A 307 -19.83 7.37 1.59
CA ASP A 307 -19.34 7.00 0.25
C ASP A 307 -17.99 7.64 -0.12
N VAL A 308 -17.38 8.40 0.80
CA VAL A 308 -16.11 9.09 0.55
C VAL A 308 -14.97 8.36 1.23
N ILE A 309 -13.92 8.04 0.47
CA ILE A 309 -12.69 7.43 0.97
C ILE A 309 -11.53 8.40 0.73
N TYR A 310 -10.80 8.70 1.80
CA TYR A 310 -9.51 9.37 1.73
C TYR A 310 -8.40 8.34 1.89
N ILE A 311 -7.32 8.51 1.13
CA ILE A 311 -6.14 7.65 1.18
C ILE A 311 -4.92 8.48 1.58
N ALA A 312 -3.98 7.84 2.27
CA ALA A 312 -2.68 8.42 2.59
C ALA A 312 -1.84 8.62 1.31
N GLY A 313 -0.77 9.40 1.43
CA GLY A 313 0.21 9.58 0.35
C GLY A 313 0.78 8.24 -0.11
N GLN A 314 0.82 8.02 -1.43
CA GLN A 314 1.34 6.80 -2.03
C GLN A 314 2.73 7.08 -2.60
N ILE A 315 3.73 6.33 -2.14
CA ILE A 315 5.12 6.45 -2.59
C ILE A 315 5.49 5.11 -3.24
N ALA A 316 6.14 5.18 -4.40
CA ALA A 316 6.70 3.99 -5.02
C ALA A 316 7.90 3.51 -4.20
N LEU A 317 7.79 2.33 -3.62
CA LEU A 317 8.86 1.69 -2.86
C LEU A 317 9.38 0.48 -3.64
N ILE A 318 10.69 0.25 -3.57
CA ILE A 318 11.30 -0.98 -4.06
C ILE A 318 11.28 -1.97 -2.89
N PRO A 319 10.61 -3.14 -3.02
CA PRO A 319 10.63 -4.15 -1.97
C PRO A 319 12.05 -4.53 -1.54
N GLY A 320 12.32 -4.54 -0.24
CA GLY A 320 13.62 -4.88 0.35
C GLY A 320 14.65 -3.74 0.41
N SER A 321 14.31 -2.52 0.00
CA SER A 321 15.17 -1.33 0.15
C SER A 321 14.82 -0.44 1.35
N MET A 322 13.97 -0.94 2.26
CA MET A 322 13.60 -0.29 3.53
C MET A 322 13.99 -1.19 4.70
#